data_AF-X0WJG8-F1
#
_entry.id   AF-X0WJG8-F1
#
_cell.length_a   1.000
_cell.length_b   1.000
_cell.length_c   1.000
_cell.angle_alpha   90.00
_cell.angle_beta   90.00
_cell.angle_gamma   90.00
#
_symmetry.space_group_name_H-M   'P 1'
#
loop_
_entity.id
_entity.type
_entity.pdbx_description
1 polymer ?
#
loop_
_entity_poly.entity_id
_entity_poly.type
_entity_poly.pdbx_seq_one_letter_code
_entity_poly.pdbx_strand_id
1 'polypeptide(L)' 'EGRKDLSYQLTPMGTVIEGSLDVVLEVTRQMHEVPFEKGASRVITTLKVDERRDKPSTMAGKVESVRKLRPSIRTWNG' A
#
# COMPACT_ATOMS: atom_id res chain seq x y z
N GLU A 1 10.18 -4.31 -14.43
CA GLU A 1 8.75 -4.43 -14.81
C GLU A 1 7.97 -4.93 -13.61
N GLY A 2 6.75 -4.42 -13.37
CA GLY A 2 5.94 -4.79 -12.19
C GLY A 2 5.32 -6.18 -12.32
N ARG A 3 5.28 -6.92 -11.20
CA ARG A 3 4.59 -8.22 -11.11
C ARG A 3 3.09 -8.04 -11.44
N LYS A 4 2.55 -8.85 -12.37
CA LYS A 4 1.16 -8.74 -12.89
C LYS A 4 0.08 -9.07 -11.86
N ASP A 5 0.48 -9.70 -10.76
CA ASP A 5 -0.33 -10.16 -9.62
C ASP A 5 -0.38 -9.14 -8.46
N LEU A 6 0.25 -7.97 -8.62
CA LEU A 6 0.29 -6.91 -7.62
C LEU A 6 -0.29 -5.60 -8.16
N SER A 7 -1.32 -5.11 -7.47
CA SER A 7 -1.77 -3.72 -7.64
C SER A 7 -0.87 -2.83 -6.80
N TYR A 8 -0.25 -1.83 -7.42
CA TYR A 8 0.55 -0.84 -6.70
C TYR A 8 0.11 0.58 -7.06
N GLN A 9 0.12 1.46 -6.07
CA GLN A 9 -0.17 2.87 -6.24
C GLN A 9 0.93 3.70 -5.58
N LEU A 10 1.59 4.53 -6.38
CA LEU A 10 2.53 5.52 -5.89
C LEU A 10 1.76 6.69 -5.27
N THR A 11 2.18 7.10 -4.08
CA THR A 11 1.72 8.29 -3.40
C THR A 11 2.93 9.18 -3.08
N PRO A 12 2.74 10.48 -2.81
CA PRO A 12 3.86 11.38 -2.49
C PRO A 12 4.71 10.93 -1.30
N MET A 13 4.14 10.11 -0.41
CA MET A 13 4.76 9.69 0.85
C MET A 13 5.06 8.18 0.92
N GLY A 14 4.86 7.42 -0.17
CA GLY A 14 5.11 5.98 -0.15
C GLY A 14 4.46 5.22 -1.30
N THR A 15 4.67 3.91 -1.32
CA THR A 15 4.03 3.00 -2.28
C THR A 15 3.03 2.14 -1.53
N VAL A 16 1.78 2.14 -1.99
CA VAL A 16 0.77 1.22 -1.48
C VAL A 16 0.74 0.00 -2.39
N ILE A 17 0.82 -1.19 -1.81
CA ILE A 17 0.84 -2.48 -2.52
C ILE A 17 -0.33 -3.32 -2.00
N GLU A 18 -1.12 -3.89 -2.90
CA GLU A 18 -2.19 -4.83 -2.60
C GLU A 18 -1.96 -6.16 -3.31
N GLY A 19 -2.07 -7.23 -2.53
CA GLY A 19 -1.92 -8.60 -2.97
C GLY A 19 -1.99 -9.55 -1.78
N SER A 20 -1.62 -10.81 -2.00
CA SER A 20 -1.43 -11.76 -0.90
C SER A 20 -0.26 -11.34 -0.01
N LEU A 21 -0.34 -11.68 1.27
CA LEU A 21 0.68 -11.31 2.25
C LEU A 21 2.07 -11.81 1.84
N ASP A 22 2.16 -13.06 1.37
CA ASP A 22 3.44 -13.68 0.96
C ASP A 22 4.12 -12.87 -0.15
N VAL A 23 3.34 -12.46 -1.15
CA VAL A 23 3.83 -11.70 -2.30
C VAL A 23 4.27 -10.28 -1.88
N VAL A 24 3.51 -9.63 -0.98
CA VAL A 24 3.87 -8.30 -0.44
C VAL A 24 5.18 -8.35 0.35
N LEU A 25 5.35 -9.38 1.19
CA LEU A 25 6.58 -9.55 1.97
C LEU A 25 7.78 -9.87 1.08
N GLU A 26 7.61 -10.70 0.06
CA GLU A 26 8.67 -11.01 -0.91
C GLU A 26 9.15 -9.75 -1.65
N VAL A 27 8.23 -8.94 -2.17
CA VAL A 27 8.60 -7.69 -2.86
C VAL A 27 9.22 -6.69 -1.90
N THR A 28 8.69 -6.55 -0.68
CA THR A 28 9.24 -5.62 0.31
C THR A 28 10.69 -6.00 0.65
N ARG A 29 11.01 -7.29 0.75
CA ARG A 29 12.37 -7.76 0.93
C ARG A 29 13.26 -7.36 -0.24
N GLN A 30 12.85 -7.65 -1.47
CA GLN A 30 13.62 -7.26 -2.67
C GLN A 30 13.88 -5.74 -2.69
N MET A 31 12.87 -4.93 -2.39
CA MET A 31 12.99 -3.47 -2.33
C MET A 31 13.95 -3.00 -1.22
N HIS A 32 14.01 -3.69 -0.09
CA HIS A 32 14.90 -3.36 1.02
C HIS A 32 16.37 -3.67 0.72
N GLU A 33 16.65 -4.66 -0.14
CA GLU A 33 18.01 -5.07 -0.51
C GLU A 33 18.65 -4.15 -1.56
N VAL A 34 17.86 -3.56 -2.47
CA VAL A 34 18.36 -2.68 -3.56
C VAL A 34 19.29 -1.55 -3.07
N PRO A 35 19.04 -0.85 -1.95
CA PRO A 35 19.97 0.17 -1.48
C PRO A 35 21.29 -0.41 -0.94
N PHE A 36 21.30 -1.63 -0.39
CA PHE A 36 22.53 -2.30 0.04
C PHE A 36 23.39 -2.68 -1.16
N GLU A 37 22.78 -3.16 -2.26
CA GLU A 37 23.48 -3.40 -3.53
C GLU A 37 24.10 -2.12 -4.10
N LYS A 38 23.55 -0.95 -3.73
CA LYS A 38 24.07 0.38 -4.10
C LYS A 38 25.03 0.98 -3.07
N GLY A 39 25.47 0.20 -2.09
CA GLY A 39 26.50 0.59 -1.11
C GLY A 39 25.98 1.27 0.15
N ALA A 40 24.66 1.28 0.40
CA ALA A 40 24.14 1.75 1.69
C ALA A 40 24.56 0.79 2.82
N SER A 41 25.09 1.32 3.92
CA SER A 41 25.47 0.49 5.09
C SER A 41 24.30 0.19 6.03
N ARG A 42 23.21 0.95 5.93
CA ARG A 42 21.99 0.79 6.73
C ARG A 42 20.78 1.30 5.97
N VAL A 43 19.70 0.52 5.98
CA VAL A 43 18.41 0.86 5.39
C VAL A 43 17.34 0.70 6.46
N ILE A 44 16.37 1.60 6.49
CA ILE A 44 15.18 1.49 7.35
C ILE A 44 13.97 1.46 6.41
N THR A 45 13.17 0.40 6.52
CA THR A 45 11.91 0.26 5.78
C THR A 45 10.77 0.14 6.78
N THR A 46 9.78 1.02 6.64
CA THR A 46 8.56 0.99 7.44
C THR A 46 7.45 0.34 6.61
N LEU A 47 6.99 -0.83 7.04
CA LEU A 47 5.89 -1.56 6.42
C LEU A 47 4.68 -1.55 7.36
N LYS A 48 3.52 -1.13 6.84
CA LYS A 48 2.23 -1.24 7.55
C LYS A 48 1.32 -2.19 6.78
N VAL A 49 1.03 -3.35 7.39
CA VAL A 49 0.14 -4.36 6.81
C VAL A 49 -1.22 -4.28 7.51
N ASP A 50 -2.29 -4.23 6.72
CA ASP A 50 -3.66 -4.17 7.19
C ASP A 50 -4.45 -5.33 6.55
N GLU A 51 -4.40 -6.50 7.20
CA GLU A 51 -5.08 -7.73 6.80
C GLU A 51 -6.32 -7.96 7.68
N ARG A 52 -7.44 -8.31 7.04
CA ARG A 52 -8.67 -8.73 7.72
C ARG A 52 -9.07 -10.12 7.23
N ARG A 53 -9.36 -11.02 8.17
CA ARG A 53 -9.79 -12.40 7.91
C ARG A 53 -11.28 -12.63 8.09
N ASP A 54 -11.97 -11.65 8.67
CA ASP A 54 -13.40 -11.72 8.95
C ASP A 54 -14.25 -11.35 7.73
N LYS A 55 -13.73 -10.51 6.82
CA LYS A 55 -14.35 -10.16 5.54
C LYS A 55 -13.27 -9.87 4.48
N PRO A 56 -13.48 -10.27 3.21
CA PRO A 56 -12.59 -9.87 2.13
C PRO A 56 -12.61 -8.33 2.00
N SER A 57 -11.44 -7.69 2.04
CA SER A 57 -11.29 -6.25 1.91
C SER A 57 -10.23 -5.95 0.85
N THR A 58 -10.62 -5.19 -0.17
CA THR A 58 -9.72 -4.73 -1.24
C THR A 58 -9.42 -3.24 -1.11
N MET A 59 -8.30 -2.74 -1.64
CA MET A 59 -8.01 -1.29 -1.68
C MET A 59 -9.08 -0.53 -2.45
N ALA A 60 -9.62 -1.14 -3.51
CA ALA A 60 -10.77 -0.59 -4.24
C ALA A 60 -11.95 -0.35 -3.29
N GLY A 61 -12.25 -1.32 -2.41
CA GLY A 61 -13.29 -1.18 -1.39
C GLY A 61 -13.01 -0.07 -0.36
N LYS A 62 -11.75 0.11 0.06
CA LYS A 62 -11.37 1.20 1.00
C LYS A 62 -11.50 2.58 0.36
N VAL A 63 -11.04 2.75 -0.88
CA VAL A 63 -11.18 4.01 -1.64
C VAL A 63 -12.66 4.31 -1.93
N GLU A 64 -13.44 3.30 -2.26
CA GLU A 64 -14.88 3.44 -2.51
C GLU A 64 -15.65 3.80 -1.23
N SER A 65 -15.26 3.24 -0.08
CA SER A 65 -15.85 3.61 1.21
C SER A 65 -15.60 5.08 1.57
N VAL A 66 -14.40 5.60 1.30
CA VAL A 66 -14.09 7.03 1.48
C VAL A 66 -14.87 7.90 0.47
N ARG A 67 -14.97 7.47 -0.79
CA ARG A 67 -15.78 8.18 -1.81
C ARG A 67 -17.27 8.23 -1.46
N LYS A 68 -17.82 7.17 -0.84
CA LYS A 68 -19.20 7.12 -0.34
C LYS A 68 -19.46 8.04 0.86
N LEU A 69 -18.43 8.39 1.63
CA LEU A 69 -18.51 9.38 2.72
C LEU A 69 -18.38 10.83 2.23
N ARG A 70 -18.00 11.06 0.97
CA ARG A 70 -17.86 12.40 0.38
C ARG A 70 -19.16 13.23 0.21
N PRO A 71 -20.41 12.70 0.26
CA PRO A 71 -21.61 13.52 0.24
C PRO A 71 -21.79 14.41 1.49
N SER A 72 -21.24 14.03 2.66
CA SER A 72 -21.45 14.76 3.92
C SER A 72 -20.44 15.89 4.18
N ILE A 73 -19.36 15.97 3.41
CA ILE A 73 -18.33 17.03 3.55
C ILE A 73 -18.71 18.29 2.75
N ARG A 74 -19.73 18.23 1.88
CA ARG A 74 -20.16 19.36 1.05
C ARG A 74 -21.12 20.34 1.75
N THR A 75 -21.47 20.12 3.02
CA THR A 75 -22.40 20.97 3.77
C THR A 75 -21.76 21.81 4.88
N TRP A 76 -20.43 21.79 5.04
CA TRP A 76 -19.78 22.75 5.93
C TRP A 76 -19.52 24.07 5.18
N ASN A 77 -20.55 24.90 5.11
CA ASN A 77 -20.44 26.32 4.78
C ASN A 77 -20.47 27.11 6.09
N GLY A 78 -19.33 27.67 6.48
CA GLY A 78 -19.23 28.80 7.42
C GLY A 78 -19.55 28.50 8.87
#